data_AF-A0A139MXP7-F1
#
_entry.id   AF-A0A139MXP7-F1
#
_cell.length_a   1.000
_cell.length_b   1.000
_cell.length_c   1.000
_cell.angle_alpha   90.00
_cell.angle_beta   90.00
_cell.angle_gamma   90.00
#
_symmetry.space_group_name_H-M   'P 1'
#
loop_
_entity.id
_entity.type
_entity.pdbx_description
1 polymer ?
#
loop_
_entity_poly.entity_id
_entity_poly.type
_entity_poly.pdbx_seq_one_letter_code
_entity_poly.pdbx_strand_id
1 'polypeptide(L)'
;MKKYQRMHLIFIRQYIKQIMEYKVDFVVGVLGVFLTQGLNLLFLNVLFQHIPSLEGWTFQEIAFIYGFSLIPKGLDHLFFDNLWALGQRLVRKGEFDKYLTRVLSILSFTS
;
A
#
# COMPACT_ATOMS: atom_id res chain seq x y z
N MET A 1 -4.88 23.15 14.54
CA MET A 1 -4.13 21.96 14.04
C MET A 1 -4.52 20.65 14.75
N LYS A 2 -4.60 20.59 16.09
CA LYS A 2 -4.96 19.37 16.85
C LYS A 2 -6.30 18.71 16.46
N LYS A 3 -7.31 19.50 16.07
CA LYS A 3 -8.63 19.01 15.63
C LYS A 3 -8.56 18.16 14.35
N TYR A 4 -7.80 18.61 13.35
CA TYR A 4 -7.63 17.88 12.08
C TYR A 4 -6.85 16.57 12.28
N GLN A 5 -5.78 16.59 13.08
CA GLN A 5 -5.03 15.38 13.44
C GLN A 5 -5.92 14.32 14.11
N ARG A 6 -6.80 14.75 15.03
CA ARG A 6 -7.77 13.84 15.67
C ARG A 6 -8.75 13.25 14.67
N MET A 7 -9.23 14.02 13.70
CA MET A 7 -10.12 13.50 12.65
C MET A 7 -9.41 12.48 11.75
N HIS A 8 -8.17 12.74 11.33
CA HIS A 8 -7.38 11.77 10.57
C HIS A 8 -7.18 10.45 11.33
N LEU A 9 -6.85 10.51 12.63
CA LEU A 9 -6.72 9.32 13.47
C LEU A 9 -8.02 8.52 13.58
N ILE A 10 -9.17 9.21 13.68
CA ILE A 10 -10.49 8.55 13.71
C ILE A 10 -10.75 7.85 12.37
N PHE A 11 -10.48 8.50 11.24
CA PHE A 11 -10.64 7.88 9.92
C PHE A 11 -9.74 6.67 9.73
N ILE A 12 -8.47 6.76 10.10
CA ILE A 12 -7.53 5.63 10.07
C ILE A 12 -8.07 4.47 10.91
N ARG A 13 -8.56 4.75 12.12
CA ARG A 13 -9.13 3.71 13.00
C ARG A 13 -10.36 3.04 12.39
N GLN A 14 -11.25 3.80 11.75
CA GLN A 14 -12.43 3.24 11.09
C GLN A 14 -12.05 2.43 9.83
N TYR A 15 -11.07 2.90 9.06
CA TYR A 15 -10.56 2.19 7.90
C TYR A 15 -9.94 0.84 8.29
N ILE A 16 -9.13 0.81 9.36
CA ILE A 16 -8.58 -0.44 9.90
C ILE A 16 -9.70 -1.39 10.32
N LYS A 17 -10.75 -0.90 10.99
CA LYS A 17 -11.91 -1.73 11.36
C LYS A 17 -12.62 -2.31 10.12
N GLN A 18 -12.80 -1.51 9.07
CA GLN A 18 -13.42 -1.94 7.82
C GLN A 18 -12.60 -3.02 7.11
N ILE A 19 -11.27 -2.88 7.06
CA ILE A 19 -10.40 -3.92 6.49
C ILE A 19 -10.44 -5.20 7.33
N MET A 20 -10.52 -5.07 8.67
CA MET A 20 -10.60 -6.20 9.59
C MET A 20 -11.97 -6.91 9.60
N GLU A 21 -13.00 -6.31 9.02
CA GLU A 21 -14.32 -6.91 8.88
C GLU A 21 -14.27 -8.11 7.92
N TYR A 22 -13.53 -7.96 6.82
CA TYR A 22 -13.26 -9.02 5.85
C TYR A 22 -11.87 -9.64 6.10
N LYS A 23 -11.74 -10.35 7.22
CA LYS A 23 -10.47 -11.00 7.63
C LYS A 23 -9.86 -11.89 6.55
N VAL A 24 -10.70 -12.55 5.75
CA VAL A 24 -10.25 -13.42 4.65
C VAL A 24 -9.57 -12.61 3.56
N ASP A 25 -10.19 -11.53 3.09
CA ASP A 25 -9.61 -10.66 2.05
C ASP A 25 -8.29 -10.04 2.53
N PHE A 26 -8.22 -9.65 3.80
CA PHE A 26 -6.97 -9.17 4.39
C PHE A 26 -5.86 -10.23 4.36
N VAL A 27 -6.14 -11.46 4.82
CA VAL A 27 -5.15 -12.55 4.83
C VAL A 27 -4.73 -12.92 3.42
N VAL A 28 -5.67 -13.01 2.47
CA VAL A 28 -5.38 -13.29 1.05
C VAL A 28 -4.50 -12.20 0.45
N GLY A 29 -4.79 -10.93 0.71
CA GLY A 29 -3.98 -9.81 0.25
C GLY A 29 -2.55 -9.84 0.83
N VAL A 30 -2.43 -10.06 2.14
CA VAL A 30 -1.13 -10.19 2.82
C VAL A 30 -0.33 -11.35 2.24
N LEU A 31 -0.94 -12.53 2.11
CA LEU A 31 -0.30 -13.69 1.51
C LEU A 31 0.12 -13.43 0.07
N GLY A 32 -0.71 -12.78 -0.75
CA GLY A 32 -0.37 -12.43 -2.13
C GLY A 32 0.87 -11.54 -2.23
N VAL A 33 0.99 -10.54 -1.35
CA VAL A 33 2.18 -9.68 -1.29
C VAL A 33 3.41 -10.50 -0.88
N PHE A 34 3.33 -11.30 0.18
CA PHE A 34 4.44 -12.16 0.62
C PHE A 34 4.89 -13.14 -0.47
N LEU A 35 3.94 -13.76 -1.17
CA LEU A 35 4.21 -14.73 -2.22
C LEU A 35 4.89 -14.07 -3.43
N THR A 36 4.43 -12.88 -3.80
CA THR A 36 5.07 -12.08 -4.87
C THR A 36 6.51 -11.71 -4.52
N GLN A 37 6.76 -11.26 -3.30
CA GLN A 37 8.11 -10.91 -2.86
C GLN A 37 9.02 -12.13 -2.72
N GLY A 38 8.49 -13.26 -2.25
CA GLY A 38 9.21 -14.53 -2.21
C GLY A 38 9.57 -15.03 -3.60
N LEU A 39 8.63 -14.96 -4.55
CA LEU A 39 8.89 -15.32 -5.95
C LEU A 39 9.95 -14.41 -6.59
N ASN A 40 9.96 -13.11 -6.31
CA ASN A 40 11.02 -12.22 -6.80
C ASN A 40 12.42 -12.61 -6.29
N LEU A 41 12.53 -12.99 -5.01
CA LEU A 41 13.80 -13.45 -4.44
C LEU A 41 14.22 -14.81 -5.01
N LEU A 42 13.27 -15.73 -5.21
CA LEU A 42 13.53 -17.01 -5.87
C LEU A 42 13.99 -16.80 -7.31
N PHE A 43 13.34 -15.90 -8.04
CA PHE A 43 13.73 -15.53 -9.39
C PHE A 43 15.16 -14.98 -9.43
N LEU A 44 15.51 -14.09 -8.50
CA LEU A 44 16.87 -13.58 -8.36
C LEU A 44 17.87 -14.73 -8.11
N ASN A 45 17.54 -15.68 -7.24
CA ASN A 45 18.41 -16.82 -6.96
C ASN A 45 18.64 -17.69 -8.20
N VAL A 46 17.57 -18.06 -8.92
CA VAL A 46 17.64 -18.87 -10.14
C VAL A 46 18.45 -18.18 -11.24
N LEU A 47 18.34 -16.84 -11.35
CA LEU A 47 19.13 -16.03 -12.28
C LEU A 47 20.64 -16.20 -12.03
N PHE A 48 21.06 -16.12 -10.77
CA PHE A 48 22.46 -16.27 -10.37
C PHE A 48 23.00 -17.70 -10.44
N GLN A 49 22.11 -18.72 -10.50
CA GLN A 49 22.54 -20.09 -10.80
C GLN A 49 23.01 -20.25 -12.25
N HIS A 50 22.45 -19.47 -13.17
CA HIS A 50 22.81 -19.52 -14.60
C HIS A 50 23.87 -18.50 -14.99
N ILE A 51 23.95 -17.37 -14.27
CA ILE A 51 24.94 -16.30 -14.49
C ILE A 51 25.78 -16.15 -13.21
N PRO A 52 26.97 -16.78 -13.14
CA PRO A 52 27.77 -16.82 -11.92
C PRO A 52 28.29 -15.44 -11.48
N SER A 53 28.41 -14.49 -12.40
CA SER A 53 28.69 -13.09 -12.07
C SER A 53 28.11 -12.14 -13.10
N LEU A 54 27.43 -11.10 -12.62
CA LEU A 54 27.04 -9.94 -13.42
C LEU A 54 28.16 -8.91 -13.26
N GLU A 55 29.06 -8.81 -14.23
CA GLU A 55 30.19 -7.86 -14.23
C GLU A 55 31.04 -7.87 -12.94
N GLY A 56 31.26 -9.05 -12.35
CA GLY A 56 32.06 -9.20 -11.13
C GLY A 56 31.30 -9.01 -9.81
N TRP A 57 30.01 -8.68 -9.86
CA TRP A 57 29.15 -8.61 -8.67
C TRP A 57 28.69 -10.00 -8.24
N THR A 58 28.80 -10.25 -6.93
CA THR A 58 28.36 -11.49 -6.28
C THR A 58 26.86 -11.45 -5.97
N PHE A 59 26.26 -12.62 -5.76
CA PHE A 59 24.84 -12.74 -5.37
C PHE A 59 24.50 -11.91 -4.12
N GLN A 60 25.41 -11.85 -3.14
CA GLN A 60 25.17 -11.16 -1.88
C GLN A 60 25.04 -9.65 -2.08
N GLU A 61 25.86 -9.05 -2.94
CA GLU A 61 25.82 -7.61 -3.21
C GLU A 61 24.54 -7.23 -3.95
N ILE A 62 24.13 -8.03 -4.93
CA ILE A 62 22.90 -7.76 -5.69
C ILE A 62 21.65 -8.04 -4.83
N ALA A 63 21.67 -9.08 -4.00
CA ALA A 63 20.60 -9.33 -3.03
C ALA A 63 20.48 -8.18 -2.00
N PHE A 64 21.61 -7.60 -1.57
CA PHE A 64 21.62 -6.43 -0.70
C PHE A 64 21.03 -5.20 -1.37
N ILE A 65 21.43 -4.89 -2.61
CA ILE A 65 20.87 -3.77 -3.38
C ILE A 65 19.36 -3.97 -3.62
N TYR A 66 18.95 -5.20 -3.96
CA TYR A 66 17.54 -5.55 -4.13
C TYR A 66 16.76 -5.32 -2.82
N GLY A 67 17.27 -5.82 -1.69
CA GLY A 67 16.70 -5.59 -0.36
C GLY A 67 16.60 -4.10 0.01
N PHE A 68 17.66 -3.34 -0.29
CA PHE A 68 17.68 -1.90 -0.04
C PHE A 68 16.66 -1.15 -0.91
N SER A 69 16.49 -1.56 -2.17
CA SER A 69 15.50 -0.97 -3.09
C SER A 69 14.05 -1.22 -2.67
N LEU A 70 13.79 -2.28 -1.89
CA LEU A 70 12.46 -2.60 -1.38
C LEU A 70 11.98 -1.63 -0.29
N ILE A 71 12.88 -0.96 0.43
CA ILE A 71 12.53 0.01 1.48
C ILE A 71 11.78 1.23 0.91
N PRO A 72 12.36 2.01 -0.04
CA PRO A 72 11.65 3.14 -0.63
C PRO A 72 10.42 2.68 -1.42
N LYS A 73 10.47 1.52 -2.08
CA LYS A 73 9.31 0.95 -2.81
C LYS A 73 8.15 0.61 -1.86
N GLY A 74 8.45 0.04 -0.69
CA GLY A 74 7.46 -0.25 0.33
C GLY A 74 6.84 1.02 0.92
N LEU A 75 7.66 2.04 1.19
CA LEU A 75 7.19 3.36 1.61
C LEU A 75 6.26 3.99 0.55
N ASP A 76 6.68 3.95 -0.72
CA ASP A 76 5.89 4.49 -1.83
C ASP A 76 4.50 3.83 -1.91
N HIS A 77 4.45 2.50 -1.87
CA HIS A 77 3.19 1.75 -1.81
C HIS A 77 2.33 2.10 -0.59
N LEU A 78 2.92 2.28 0.60
CA LEU A 78 2.15 2.61 1.81
C LEU A 78 1.47 3.98 1.73
N PHE A 79 2.15 4.98 1.16
CA PHE A 79 1.65 6.35 1.11
C PHE A 79 0.84 6.68 -0.15
N PHE A 80 1.27 6.19 -1.31
CA PHE A 80 0.77 6.68 -2.60
C PHE A 80 -0.22 5.75 -3.30
N ASP A 81 -0.18 4.42 -3.08
CA ASP A 81 -1.14 3.51 -3.74
C ASP A 81 -2.59 3.79 -3.34
N ASN A 82 -2.83 4.00 -2.03
CA ASN A 82 -4.17 4.37 -1.56
C ASN A 82 -4.59 5.74 -2.09
N LEU A 83 -3.64 6.67 -2.25
CA LEU A 83 -3.90 8.00 -2.82
C LEU A 83 -4.30 7.88 -4.29
N TRP A 84 -3.62 7.03 -5.05
CA TRP A 84 -3.92 6.75 -6.44
C TRP A 84 -5.26 6.03 -6.59
N ALA A 85 -5.56 5.05 -5.74
CA ALA A 85 -6.84 4.35 -5.72
C ALA A 85 -8.00 5.29 -5.37
N LEU A 86 -7.80 6.24 -4.44
CA LEU A 86 -8.74 7.30 -4.14
C LEU A 86 -8.94 8.23 -5.35
N GLY A 87 -7.86 8.65 -6.00
CA GLY A 87 -7.94 9.43 -7.24
C GLY A 87 -8.74 8.70 -8.33
N GLN A 88 -8.42 7.44 -8.60
CA GLN A 88 -9.13 6.61 -9.57
C GLN A 88 -10.59 6.37 -9.21
N ARG A 89 -10.94 6.21 -7.94
CA ARG A 89 -12.32 5.91 -7.52
C ARG A 89 -13.18 7.16 -7.38
N LEU A 90 -12.68 8.24 -6.79
CA LEU A 90 -13.45 9.46 -6.54
C LEU A 90 -13.37 10.45 -7.71
N VAL A 91 -12.17 10.69 -8.24
CA VAL A 91 -11.97 11.71 -9.29
C VAL A 91 -12.48 11.20 -10.63
N ARG A 92 -12.12 9.95 -11.01
CA ARG A 92 -12.55 9.40 -12.31
C ARG A 92 -14.06 9.13 -12.39
N LYS A 93 -14.73 8.87 -11.26
CA LYS A 93 -16.20 8.69 -11.22
C LYS A 93 -16.97 10.01 -11.11
N GLY A 94 -16.29 11.16 -11.01
CA GLY A 94 -16.93 12.47 -10.82
C GLY A 94 -17.60 12.65 -9.45
N GLU A 95 -17.47 11.68 -8.54
CA GLU A 95 -18.08 11.75 -7.20
C GLU A 95 -17.31 12.70 -6.28
N PHE A 96 -16.10 13.13 -6.66
CA PHE A 96 -15.34 14.11 -5.90
C PHE A 96 -16.10 15.43 -5.70
N ASP A 97 -16.82 15.89 -6.72
CA ASP A 97 -17.60 17.13 -6.64
C ASP A 97 -18.80 16.99 -5.71
N LYS A 98 -19.35 15.76 -5.59
CA LYS A 98 -20.41 15.42 -4.64
C LYS A 98 -19.94 15.56 -3.19
N TYR A 99 -18.66 15.30 -2.90
CA TYR A 99 -18.09 15.51 -1.56
C TYR A 99 -17.84 16.99 -1.25
N LEU A 100 -17.45 17.78 -2.25
CA LEU A 100 -17.20 19.22 -2.10
C LEU A 100 -18.50 20.03 -1.93
N THR A 101 -19.56 19.63 -2.63
CA THR A 101 -20.86 20.31 -2.60
C THR A 101 -21.81 19.77 -1.53
N ARG A 102 -21.45 18.66 -0.85
CA ARG A 102 -22.25 18.13 0.25
C ARG A 102 -22.16 19.08 1.44
N VAL A 103 -23.19 19.91 1.59
CA VAL A 103 -23.42 20.68 2.80
C VAL A 103 -23.44 19.68 3.96
N LEU A 104 -22.44 19.76 4.85
CA LEU A 104 -22.38 18.93 6.06
C LEU A 104 -23.55 19.33 6.96
N SER A 105 -24.71 18.71 6.72
CA SER A 105 -25.87 18.81 7.59
C SER A 105 -25.47 18.33 8.99
N ILE A 106 -25.65 19.22 9.97
CA ILE A 106 -25.37 19.00 11.40
C ILE A 106 -26.09 17.78 12.00
N LEU A 107 -27.05 17.18 11.28
CA LEU A 107 -27.88 16.09 11.78
C LEU A 107 -27.20 14.72 11.85
N SER A 108 -26.04 14.51 11.22
CA SER A 108 -25.36 13.19 11.24
C SER A 108 -24.44 12.97 12.46
N PHE A 109 -24.37 13.93 13.40
CA PHE A 109 -23.56 13.82 14.62
C PHE A 109 -24.37 13.36 15.85
N THR A 110 -25.67 13.10 15.71
CA THR A 110 -26.54 12.63 16.80
C THR A 110 -27.24 11.32 16.42
N SER A 111 -26.49 10.21 16.45
CA SER A 111 -27.03 8.85 16.60
C SER A 111 -25.91 7.89 16.95
#